data_AF-A0A0Q8QHU9-F1
#
_entry.id   AF-A0A0Q8QHU9-F1
#
_cell.length_a   1.000
_cell.length_b   1.000
_cell.length_c   1.000
_cell.angle_alpha   90.00
_cell.angle_beta   90.00
_cell.angle_gamma   90.00
#
_symmetry.space_group_name_H-M   'P 1'
#
loop_
_entity.id
_entity.type
_entity.pdbx_description
1 polymer ?
#
loop_
_entity_poly.entity_id
_entity_poly.type
_entity_poly.pdbx_seq_one_letter_code
_entity_poly.pdbx_strand_id
1 'polypeptide(L)' 'MSDHDSEADSAVLAAEAAKMTDEELLDSWETASEKETENLSPFLRSIVDEMESRDIAFR' A
#
# COMPACT_ATOMS: atom_id res chain seq x y z
N MET A 1 19.68 -10.11 -15.56
CA MET A 1 19.59 -8.65 -15.41
C MET A 1 18.13 -8.28 -15.64
N SER A 2 17.35 -8.20 -14.57
CA SER A 2 15.94 -7.74 -14.62
C SER A 2 15.57 -7.10 -13.27
N ASP A 3 16.45 -6.27 -12.74
CA ASP A 3 16.18 -5.48 -11.53
C ASP A 3 15.54 -4.12 -11.88
N HIS A 4 15.48 -3.74 -13.17
CA HIS A 4 15.08 -2.40 -13.60
C HIS A 4 13.55 -2.16 -13.61
N ASP A 5 12.72 -3.20 -13.73
CA ASP A 5 11.25 -3.06 -13.67
C ASP A 5 10.71 -3.01 -12.24
N SER A 6 11.41 -3.63 -11.27
CA SER A 6 10.88 -3.77 -9.89
C SER A 6 10.83 -2.45 -9.11
N GLU A 7 11.76 -1.53 -9.36
CA GLU A 7 11.74 -0.20 -8.74
C GLU A 7 10.67 0.71 -9.37
N ALA A 8 10.44 0.58 -10.68
CA ALA A 8 9.42 1.33 -11.38
C ALA A 8 8.01 0.95 -10.92
N ASP A 9 7.74 -0.34 -10.75
CA ASP A 9 6.47 -0.84 -10.22
C ASP A 9 6.23 -0.35 -8.79
N SER A 10 7.27 -0.35 -7.94
CA SER A 10 7.15 0.15 -6.56
C SER A 10 6.83 1.64 -6.50
N ALA A 11 7.46 2.45 -7.37
CA ALA A 11 7.18 3.88 -7.44
C ALA A 11 5.76 4.19 -7.96
N VAL A 12 5.25 3.37 -8.88
CA VAL A 12 3.87 3.48 -9.37
C VAL A 12 2.88 3.20 -8.25
N LEU A 13 3.06 2.11 -7.51
CA LEU A 13 2.16 1.72 -6.40
C LEU A 13 2.16 2.77 -5.27
N ALA A 14 3.32 3.37 -4.98
CA ALA A 14 3.41 4.49 -4.04
C ALA A 14 2.65 5.72 -4.55
N ALA A 15 2.78 6.06 -5.84
CA ALA A 15 2.07 7.18 -6.44
C ALA A 15 0.55 6.93 -6.56
N GLU A 16 0.11 5.67 -6.59
CA GLU A 16 -1.31 5.30 -6.54
C GLU A 16 -1.87 5.47 -5.12
N ALA A 17 -1.19 4.92 -4.10
CA ALA A 17 -1.59 5.10 -2.70
C ALA A 17 -1.64 6.58 -2.29
N ALA A 18 -0.67 7.39 -2.72
CA ALA A 18 -0.64 8.83 -2.43
C ALA A 18 -1.82 9.64 -3.01
N LYS A 19 -2.54 9.09 -4.00
CA LYS A 19 -3.73 9.74 -4.58
C LYS A 19 -5.02 9.32 -3.89
N MET A 20 -5.00 8.25 -3.10
CA MET A 20 -6.16 7.77 -2.36
C MET A 20 -6.49 8.70 -1.20
N THR A 21 -7.78 8.80 -0.89
CA THR A 21 -8.29 9.41 0.33
C THR A 21 -8.03 8.50 1.53
N ASP A 22 -8.12 9.06 2.73
CA ASP A 22 -7.93 8.29 3.96
C ASP A 22 -8.98 7.17 4.11
N GLU A 23 -10.20 7.38 3.61
CA GLU A 23 -11.26 6.36 3.56
C GLU A 23 -10.91 5.22 2.61
N GLU A 24 -10.36 5.52 1.42
CA GLU A 24 -9.95 4.51 0.45
C GLU A 24 -8.74 3.69 0.92
N LEU A 25 -7.80 4.33 1.63
CA LEU A 25 -6.66 3.64 2.26
C LEU A 25 -7.14 2.66 3.34
N LEU A 26 -8.06 3.11 4.21
CA LEU A 26 -8.67 2.27 5.25
C LEU A 26 -9.48 1.12 4.65
N ASP A 27 -10.32 1.38 3.65
CA ASP A 27 -11.11 0.34 2.99
C ASP A 27 -10.21 -0.70 2.30
N SER A 28 -9.12 -0.25 1.66
CA SER A 28 -8.13 -1.16 1.06
C SER A 28 -7.44 -2.04 2.10
N TRP A 29 -7.17 -1.50 3.30
CA TRP A 29 -6.61 -2.27 4.40
C TRP A 29 -7.63 -3.24 5.02
N GLU A 30 -8.86 -2.80 5.26
CA GLU A 30 -9.93 -3.60 5.88
C GLU A 30 -10.41 -4.75 4.97
N THR A 31 -10.35 -4.55 3.65
CA THR A 31 -10.74 -5.58 2.67
C THR A 31 -9.61 -6.54 2.33
N ALA A 32 -8.38 -6.27 2.78
CA ALA A 32 -7.25 -7.16 2.59
C ALA A 32 -7.50 -8.51 3.28
N SER A 33 -7.17 -9.61 2.59
CA SER A 33 -7.31 -10.93 3.22
C SER A 33 -6.27 -11.12 4.33
N GLU A 34 -6.58 -11.93 5.35
CA GLU A 34 -5.64 -12.27 6.44
C GLU A 34 -4.30 -12.79 5.89
N LYS A 35 -4.34 -13.55 4.80
CA LYS A 35 -3.14 -14.07 4.15
C LYS A 35 -2.28 -12.98 3.50
N GLU A 36 -2.92 -11.92 3.00
CA GLU A 36 -2.22 -10.77 2.43
C GLU A 36 -1.70 -9.83 3.51
N THR A 37 -2.35 -9.74 4.68
CA THR A 37 -1.82 -8.96 5.82
C THR A 37 -0.68 -9.69 6.53
N GLU A 38 -0.67 -11.03 6.53
CA GLU A 38 0.47 -11.85 7.00
C GLU A 38 1.71 -11.74 6.11
N ASN A 39 1.52 -11.51 4.81
CA ASN A 39 2.59 -11.31 3.83
C ASN A 39 2.19 -10.20 2.85
N LEU A 40 2.45 -8.97 3.25
CA LEU A 40 2.05 -7.76 2.52
C LEU A 40 2.48 -7.83 1.05
N SER A 41 1.49 -7.78 0.17
CA SER A 41 1.74 -7.54 -1.25
C SER A 41 2.43 -6.18 -1.43
N PRO A 42 3.18 -5.95 -2.52
CA PRO A 42 3.81 -4.65 -2.79
C PRO A 42 2.82 -3.48 -2.75
N PHE A 43 1.58 -3.72 -3.18
CA PHE A 43 0.51 -2.73 -3.12
C PHE A 43 0.03 -2.48 -1.68
N LEU A 44 -0.27 -3.51 -0.90
CA LEU A 44 -0.69 -3.30 0.49
C LEU A 44 0.40 -2.65 1.34
N ARG A 45 1.67 -2.89 0.99
CA ARG A 45 2.79 -2.19 1.61
C ARG A 45 2.78 -0.69 1.33
N SER A 46 2.50 -0.27 0.09
CA SER A 46 2.37 1.17 -0.21
C SER A 46 1.15 1.81 0.46
N ILE A 47 0.05 1.07 0.63
CA ILE A 47 -1.09 1.52 1.43
C ILE A 47 -0.69 1.76 2.89
N VAL A 48 -0.01 0.79 3.52
CA VAL A 48 0.44 0.92 4.92
C VAL A 48 1.43 2.07 5.09
N ASP A 49 2.41 2.19 4.18
CA ASP A 49 3.41 3.26 4.23
C ASP A 49 2.75 4.65 4.10
N GLU A 50 1.72 4.78 3.24
CA GLU A 50 0.97 6.03 3.09
C GLU A 50 0.08 6.33 4.32
N MET A 51 -0.55 5.31 4.90
CA MET A 51 -1.32 5.45 6.14
C MET A 51 -0.44 5.90 7.31
N GLU A 52 0.78 5.35 7.44
CA GLU A 52 1.75 5.77 8.44
C GLU A 52 2.22 7.21 8.21
N SER A 53 2.50 7.58 6.95
CA SER A 53 2.86 8.96 6.56
C SER A 53 1.80 9.99 6.93
N ARG A 54 0.51 9.60 6.90
CA ARG A 54 -0.64 10.45 7.22
C ARG A 54 -1.13 10.34 8.67
N ASP A 55 -0.50 9.51 9.50
CA ASP A 55 -0.94 9.23 10.88
C ASP A 55 -2.38 8.69 10.96
N ILE A 56 -2.77 7.83 10.01
CA ILE A 56 -4.07 7.17 9.98
C ILE A 56 -4.00 5.93 10.88
N ALA A 57 -4.78 5.93 11.95
CA ALA A 57 -4.82 4.82 12.90
C ALA A 57 -5.58 3.60 12.33
N PHE A 58 -4.95 2.42 12.40
CA PHE A 58 -5.64 1.14 12.26
C PHE A 58 -6.53 0.91 13.48
N ARG A 59 -7.82 0.65 13.27
CA ARG A 59 -8.82 0.54 14.35
C ARG A 59 -9.08 -0.88 14.80
#